data_AF-A0A1G2HUQ9-F1
#
_entry.id   AF-A0A1G2HUQ9-F1
#
_cell.length_a   1.000
_cell.length_b   1.000
_cell.length_c   1.000
_cell.angle_alpha   90.00
_cell.angle_beta   90.00
_cell.angle_gamma   90.00
#
_symmetry.space_group_name_H-M   'P 1'
#
loop_
_entity.id
_entity.type
_entity.pdbx_description
1 polymer ?
#
loop_
_entity_poly.entity_id
_entity_poly.type
_entity_poly.pdbx_seq_one_letter_code
_entity_poly.pdbx_strand_id
1 'polypeptide(L)'
;MELTVEQRAMAIQSHMLTLRLELTEALRGEKYLPWANCPACGKGLKPVEIIRGFKDDPNDFTTECPKCKHRFKANLRHYIRGDYAELPFYCASQVLAQLQPLVAVSIDEFKKKHPAIYYSAVVHHGTVRNAFQKIGIPYAFDETFDWKEKVKPFLGQLPDTIIAEVAGVCAATVRKFRKGRQIAACTRADMLENAVV
;
A
#
# COMPACT_ATOMS: atom_id res chain seq x y z
N MET A 1 -4.51 -22.42 -21.06
CA MET A 1 -4.28 -21.14 -21.77
C MET A 1 -3.08 -20.48 -21.10
N GLU A 2 -1.96 -20.28 -21.81
CA GLU A 2 -0.79 -19.65 -21.21
C GLU A 2 -1.02 -18.14 -21.06
N LEU A 3 -0.70 -17.59 -19.88
CA LEU A 3 -0.77 -16.14 -19.63
C LEU A 3 0.34 -15.42 -20.40
N THR A 4 0.00 -14.25 -20.98
CA THR A 4 0.98 -13.34 -21.58
C THR A 4 1.90 -12.75 -20.50
N VAL A 5 3.07 -12.21 -20.90
CA VAL A 5 4.02 -11.57 -19.97
C VAL A 5 3.36 -10.44 -19.17
N GLU A 6 2.52 -9.64 -19.83
CA GLU A 6 1.79 -8.54 -19.18
C GLU A 6 0.76 -9.05 -18.17
N GLN A 7 0.02 -10.11 -18.52
CA GLN A 7 -0.95 -10.73 -17.61
C GLN A 7 -0.26 -11.31 -16.37
N ARG A 8 0.88 -11.99 -16.55
CA ARG A 8 1.71 -12.51 -15.44
C ARG A 8 2.22 -11.37 -14.55
N ALA A 9 2.72 -10.29 -15.15
CA ALA A 9 3.18 -9.13 -14.40
C ALA A 9 2.04 -8.46 -13.60
N MET A 10 0.85 -8.36 -14.19
CA MET A 10 -0.32 -7.82 -13.52
C MET A 10 -0.80 -8.73 -12.38
N ALA A 11 -0.78 -10.05 -12.56
CA ALA A 11 -1.13 -11.01 -11.52
C ALA A 11 -0.18 -10.88 -10.32
N ILE A 12 1.13 -10.86 -10.57
CA ILE A 12 2.16 -10.67 -9.53
C ILE A 12 1.95 -9.34 -8.80
N GLN A 13 1.74 -8.23 -9.53
CA GLN A 13 1.50 -6.91 -8.92
C GLN A 13 0.24 -6.90 -8.05
N SER A 14 -0.84 -7.52 -8.53
CA SER A 14 -2.10 -7.61 -7.80
C SER A 14 -1.92 -8.41 -6.51
N HIS A 15 -1.31 -9.59 -6.59
CA HIS A 15 -1.07 -10.45 -5.43
C HIS A 15 -0.14 -9.79 -4.40
N MET A 16 0.96 -9.18 -4.86
CA MET A 16 1.87 -8.45 -3.99
C MET A 16 1.19 -7.27 -3.28
N LEU A 17 0.31 -6.54 -3.99
CA LEU A 17 -0.46 -5.46 -3.38
C LEU A 17 -1.45 -5.98 -2.33
N THR A 18 -2.14 -7.08 -2.60
CA THR A 18 -3.02 -7.73 -1.63
C THR A 18 -2.27 -8.10 -0.36
N LEU A 19 -1.17 -8.84 -0.47
CA LEU A 19 -0.34 -9.22 0.69
C LEU A 19 0.21 -7.99 1.43
N ARG A 20 0.56 -6.91 0.71
CA ARG A 20 1.00 -5.65 1.32
C ARG A 20 -0.10 -5.02 2.18
N LEU A 21 -1.34 -5.00 1.68
CA LEU A 21 -2.49 -4.46 2.43
C LEU A 21 -2.82 -5.33 3.65
N GLU A 22 -2.78 -6.65 3.50
CA GLU A 22 -2.97 -7.60 4.62
C GLU A 22 -1.89 -7.46 5.70
N LEU A 23 -0.63 -7.30 5.28
CA LEU A 23 0.47 -7.04 6.20
C LEU A 23 0.27 -5.71 6.95
N THR A 24 -0.20 -4.69 6.24
CA THR A 24 -0.53 -3.38 6.82
C THR A 24 -1.64 -3.53 7.88
N GLU A 25 -2.69 -4.29 7.56
CA GLU A 25 -3.79 -4.62 8.48
C GLU A 25 -3.27 -5.37 9.71
N ALA A 26 -2.45 -6.41 9.52
CA ALA A 26 -1.88 -7.16 10.64
C ALA A 26 -1.07 -6.25 11.57
N LEU A 27 -0.20 -5.40 11.01
CA LEU A 27 0.65 -4.47 11.76
C LEU A 27 -0.15 -3.44 12.56
N ARG A 28 -1.19 -2.87 11.96
CA ARG A 28 -1.88 -1.69 12.50
C ARG A 28 -3.21 -2.01 13.18
N GLY A 29 -3.80 -3.17 12.93
CA GLY A 29 -5.15 -3.51 13.36
C GLY A 29 -6.24 -2.71 12.64
N GLU A 30 -5.88 -2.03 11.55
CA GLU A 30 -6.75 -1.18 10.75
C GLU A 30 -6.73 -1.68 9.30
N LYS A 31 -7.91 -1.91 8.71
CA LYS A 31 -8.02 -2.40 7.34
C LYS A 31 -8.27 -1.25 6.39
N TYR A 32 -7.47 -1.19 5.32
CA TYR A 32 -7.61 -0.21 4.24
C TYR A 32 -7.78 -0.89 2.90
N LEU A 33 -8.78 -0.46 2.13
CA LEU A 33 -9.03 -1.00 0.81
C LEU A 33 -9.27 0.13 -0.21
N PRO A 34 -8.36 0.31 -1.19
CA PRO A 34 -8.63 1.16 -2.33
C PRO A 34 -9.87 0.66 -3.08
N TRP A 35 -10.82 1.56 -3.32
CA TRP A 35 -12.11 1.22 -3.92
C TRP A 35 -12.55 2.30 -4.90
N ALA A 36 -13.05 1.87 -6.06
CA ALA A 36 -13.60 2.76 -7.06
C ALA A 36 -14.51 2.00 -8.04
N ASN A 37 -15.67 2.57 -8.35
CA ASN A 37 -16.53 2.13 -9.45
C ASN A 37 -16.51 3.20 -10.55
N CYS A 38 -16.19 2.80 -11.78
CA CYS A 38 -16.19 3.73 -12.90
C CYS A 38 -17.60 4.27 -13.16
N PRO A 39 -17.84 5.59 -13.08
CA PRO A 39 -19.16 6.16 -13.27
C PRO A 39 -19.65 6.05 -14.72
N ALA A 40 -18.75 5.93 -15.70
CA ALA A 40 -19.11 5.85 -17.12
C ALA A 40 -19.52 4.45 -17.59
N CYS A 41 -18.95 3.38 -17.03
CA CYS A 41 -19.19 2.02 -17.53
C CYS A 41 -19.52 0.98 -16.43
N GLY A 42 -19.65 1.43 -15.18
CA GLY A 42 -20.01 0.59 -14.03
C GLY A 42 -18.93 -0.42 -13.59
N LYS A 43 -17.77 -0.47 -14.25
CA LYS A 43 -16.69 -1.39 -13.86
C LYS A 43 -16.17 -1.04 -12.46
N GLY A 44 -16.29 -1.97 -11.52
CA GLY A 44 -15.53 -1.93 -10.26
C GLY A 44 -14.04 -2.21 -10.53
N LEU A 45 -13.17 -1.34 -10.05
CA LEU A 45 -11.72 -1.47 -10.22
C LEU A 45 -11.11 -2.24 -9.05
N LYS A 46 -10.17 -3.12 -9.35
CA LYS A 46 -9.29 -3.74 -8.35
C LYS A 46 -8.30 -2.70 -7.81
N PRO A 47 -7.77 -2.86 -6.57
CA PRO A 47 -6.78 -1.94 -6.02
C PRO A 47 -5.59 -1.65 -6.95
N VAL A 48 -5.06 -2.69 -7.62
CA VAL A 48 -3.95 -2.54 -8.57
C VAL A 48 -4.35 -1.72 -9.82
N GLU A 49 -5.60 -1.84 -10.28
CA GLU A 49 -6.12 -1.05 -11.40
C GLU A 49 -6.28 0.41 -10.99
N ILE A 50 -6.73 0.69 -9.76
CA ILE A 50 -6.83 2.05 -9.22
C ILE A 50 -5.45 2.70 -9.15
N ILE A 51 -4.47 2.00 -8.54
CA ILE A 51 -3.10 2.52 -8.38
C ILE A 51 -2.45 2.78 -9.74
N ARG A 52 -2.60 1.86 -10.71
CA ARG A 52 -2.05 2.03 -12.07
C ARG A 52 -2.78 3.08 -12.91
N GLY A 53 -4.04 3.37 -12.61
CA GLY A 53 -4.83 4.37 -13.33
C GLY A 53 -4.50 5.81 -12.93
N PHE A 54 -3.84 6.03 -11.79
CA PHE A 54 -3.31 7.34 -11.44
C PHE A 54 -2.20 7.77 -12.40
N LYS A 55 -2.13 9.08 -12.65
CA LYS A 55 -0.96 9.67 -13.29
C LYS A 55 0.09 9.98 -12.25
N ASP A 56 1.34 10.04 -12.70
CA ASP A 56 2.42 10.62 -11.90
C ASP A 56 2.37 12.16 -11.98
N ASP A 57 1.25 12.73 -11.51
CA ASP A 57 1.01 14.17 -11.46
C ASP A 57 0.38 14.49 -10.09
N PRO A 58 1.06 15.29 -9.24
CA PRO A 58 0.56 15.65 -7.92
C PRO A 58 -0.73 16.49 -7.97
N ASN A 59 -1.12 17.03 -9.13
CA ASN A 59 -2.34 17.82 -9.32
C ASN A 59 -3.51 17.03 -9.94
N ASP A 60 -3.29 15.79 -10.42
CA ASP A 60 -4.33 14.98 -11.07
C ASP A 60 -4.95 13.94 -10.12
N PHE A 61 -5.90 14.35 -9.29
CA PHE A 61 -6.57 13.55 -8.26
C PHE A 61 -7.52 12.46 -8.79
N THR A 62 -7.28 11.95 -10.00
CA THR A 62 -8.15 10.96 -10.65
C THR A 62 -7.40 9.71 -11.07
N THR A 63 -8.12 8.59 -11.10
CA THR A 63 -7.69 7.32 -11.66
C THR A 63 -8.41 7.07 -12.99
N GLU A 64 -7.73 6.45 -13.94
CA GLU A 64 -8.30 6.06 -15.24
C GLU A 64 -8.91 4.66 -15.20
N CYS A 65 -10.15 4.52 -15.68
CA CYS A 65 -10.77 3.22 -15.88
C CYS A 65 -10.04 2.43 -16.98
N PRO A 66 -9.51 1.22 -16.72
CA PRO A 66 -8.82 0.45 -17.74
C PRO A 66 -9.73 -0.03 -18.88
N LYS A 67 -11.06 -0.09 -18.67
CA LYS A 67 -12.05 -0.54 -19.67
C LYS A 67 -12.46 0.56 -20.65
N CYS A 68 -12.79 1.75 -20.16
CA CYS A 68 -13.40 2.82 -20.96
C CYS A 68 -12.60 4.12 -20.97
N LYS A 69 -11.45 4.18 -20.29
CA LYS A 69 -10.54 5.33 -20.25
C LYS A 69 -11.10 6.59 -19.56
N HIS A 70 -12.31 6.54 -19.01
CA HIS A 70 -12.86 7.62 -18.21
C HIS A 70 -12.05 7.82 -16.92
N ARG A 71 -11.75 9.08 -16.58
CA ARG A 71 -11.02 9.48 -15.37
C ARG A 71 -11.97 9.96 -14.28
N PHE A 72 -11.76 9.51 -13.04
CA PHE A 72 -12.64 9.80 -11.92
C PHE A 72 -11.88 9.67 -10.58
N LYS A 73 -12.44 10.21 -9.48
CA LYS A 73 -11.83 10.11 -8.15
C LYS A 73 -11.96 8.69 -7.59
N ALA A 74 -10.91 8.20 -6.93
CA ALA A 74 -10.94 6.95 -6.19
C ALA A 74 -11.04 7.21 -4.68
N ASN A 75 -11.60 6.24 -3.96
CA ASN A 75 -11.75 6.30 -2.51
C ASN A 75 -10.91 5.20 -1.84
N LEU A 76 -10.63 5.41 -0.55
CA LEU A 76 -10.03 4.46 0.35
C LEU A 76 -11.06 4.14 1.43
N ARG A 77 -11.45 2.87 1.53
CA ARG A 77 -12.31 2.41 2.62
C ARG A 77 -11.46 2.07 3.82
N HIS A 78 -11.71 2.75 4.93
CA HIS A 78 -11.07 2.51 6.22
C HIS A 78 -12.08 1.85 7.16
N TYR A 79 -11.87 0.59 7.51
CA TYR A 79 -12.81 -0.18 8.33
C TYR A 79 -12.59 0.07 9.83
N ILE A 80 -13.65 0.47 10.53
CA ILE A 80 -13.65 0.80 11.95
C ILE A 80 -14.81 0.04 12.62
N ARG A 81 -14.50 -0.95 13.48
CA ARG A 81 -15.49 -1.65 14.34
C ARG A 81 -16.76 -2.15 13.62
N GLY A 82 -16.61 -2.74 12.43
CA GLY A 82 -17.73 -3.30 11.67
C GLY A 82 -18.41 -2.31 10.70
N ASP A 83 -17.98 -1.05 10.69
CA ASP A 83 -18.36 -0.05 9.68
C ASP A 83 -17.12 0.36 8.85
N TYR A 84 -17.30 1.23 7.86
CA TYR A 84 -16.19 1.84 7.13
C TYR A 84 -16.42 3.33 6.86
N ALA A 85 -15.34 4.11 6.92
CA ALA A 85 -15.29 5.46 6.40
C ALA A 85 -14.73 5.45 4.97
N GLU A 86 -15.35 6.23 4.07
CA GLU A 86 -14.78 6.50 2.75
C GLU A 86 -13.96 7.79 2.79
N LEU A 87 -12.71 7.69 2.38
CA LEU A 87 -11.76 8.81 2.30
C LEU A 87 -11.29 8.98 0.86
N PRO A 88 -10.94 10.18 0.41
CA PRO A 88 -10.20 10.33 -0.84
C PRO A 88 -8.93 9.46 -0.85
N PHE A 89 -8.71 8.71 -1.92
CA PHE A 89 -7.47 7.95 -2.11
C PHE A 89 -6.54 8.70 -3.05
N TYR A 90 -5.35 9.01 -2.57
CA TYR A 90 -4.34 9.74 -3.33
C TYR A 90 -3.28 8.78 -3.88
N CYS A 91 -2.69 9.11 -5.02
CA CYS A 91 -1.53 8.38 -5.55
C CYS A 91 -0.27 8.70 -4.74
N ALA A 92 0.81 7.95 -4.99
CA ALA A 92 2.08 8.16 -4.30
C ALA A 92 2.60 9.62 -4.44
N SER A 93 2.69 10.17 -5.65
CA SER A 93 3.20 11.53 -5.85
C SER A 93 2.30 12.61 -5.23
N GLN A 94 0.99 12.41 -5.23
CA GLN A 94 0.03 13.29 -4.54
C GLN A 94 0.19 13.31 -3.03
N VAL A 95 0.41 12.12 -2.44
CA VAL A 95 0.70 12.03 -1.01
C VAL A 95 1.96 12.82 -0.71
N LEU A 96 3.06 12.51 -1.42
CA LEU A 96 4.35 13.15 -1.19
C LEU A 96 4.31 14.67 -1.31
N ALA A 97 3.60 15.20 -2.32
CA ALA A 97 3.43 16.63 -2.52
C ALA A 97 2.68 17.33 -1.36
N GLN A 98 1.83 16.61 -0.63
CA GLN A 98 1.04 17.14 0.48
C GLN A 98 1.72 17.00 1.85
N LEU A 99 2.87 16.32 1.96
CA LEU A 99 3.51 16.05 3.26
C LEU A 99 4.27 17.24 3.84
N GLN A 100 4.85 18.10 3.01
CA GLN A 100 5.72 19.19 3.48
C GLN A 100 5.12 20.07 4.60
N PRO A 101 3.85 20.54 4.53
CA PRO A 101 3.27 21.34 5.61
C PRO A 101 2.97 20.54 6.89
N LEU A 102 3.13 19.21 6.87
CA LEU A 102 2.73 18.30 7.95
C LEU A 102 3.92 17.77 8.76
N VAL A 103 5.14 18.24 8.51
CA VAL A 103 6.37 17.73 9.16
C VAL A 103 6.36 17.80 10.70
N ALA A 104 5.70 18.82 11.25
CA ALA A 104 5.62 19.06 12.69
C ALA A 104 4.37 18.46 13.35
N VAL A 105 3.49 17.82 12.57
CA VAL A 105 2.22 17.27 13.06
C VAL A 105 2.48 15.88 13.64
N SER A 106 2.00 15.61 14.86
CA SER A 106 2.10 14.28 15.46
C SER A 106 1.26 13.24 14.70
N ILE A 107 1.57 11.94 14.84
CA ILE A 107 0.81 10.87 14.16
C ILE A 107 -0.70 10.92 14.49
N ASP A 108 -1.06 11.11 15.76
CA ASP A 108 -2.47 11.14 16.18
C ASP A 108 -3.20 12.36 15.61
N GLU A 109 -2.54 13.52 15.61
CA GLU A 109 -3.09 14.72 15.00
C GLU A 109 -3.18 14.61 13.48
N PHE A 110 -2.21 13.96 12.84
CA PHE A 110 -2.20 13.67 11.40
C PHE A 110 -3.42 12.79 11.06
N LYS A 111 -3.61 11.66 11.75
CA LYS A 111 -4.78 10.78 11.58
C LYS A 111 -6.10 11.55 11.71
N LYS A 112 -6.18 12.47 12.68
CA LYS A 112 -7.40 13.24 12.97
C LYS A 112 -7.68 14.33 11.92
N LYS A 113 -6.68 15.14 11.59
CA LYS A 113 -6.84 16.33 10.73
C LYS A 113 -6.70 16.03 9.24
N HIS A 114 -5.91 15.03 8.90
CA HIS A 114 -5.57 14.69 7.51
C HIS A 114 -5.67 13.16 7.24
N PRO A 115 -6.78 12.49 7.58
CA PRO A 115 -6.90 11.04 7.48
C PRO A 115 -6.63 10.51 6.07
N ALA A 116 -7.14 11.18 5.03
CA ALA A 116 -6.96 10.76 3.64
C ALA A 116 -5.48 10.70 3.22
N ILE A 117 -4.70 11.73 3.60
CA ILE A 117 -3.26 11.80 3.31
C ILE A 117 -2.52 10.75 4.12
N TYR A 118 -2.81 10.65 5.43
CA TYR A 118 -2.19 9.69 6.33
C TYR A 118 -2.35 8.25 5.82
N TYR A 119 -3.59 7.80 5.58
CA TYR A 119 -3.85 6.42 5.19
C TYR A 119 -3.36 6.13 3.76
N SER A 120 -3.42 7.10 2.85
CA SER A 120 -2.80 6.96 1.53
C SER A 120 -1.27 6.81 1.64
N ALA A 121 -0.61 7.54 2.54
CA ALA A 121 0.82 7.40 2.79
C ALA A 121 1.17 6.01 3.32
N VAL A 122 0.39 5.48 4.25
CA VAL A 122 0.56 4.13 4.77
C VAL A 122 0.42 3.08 3.66
N VAL A 123 -0.61 3.19 2.81
CA VAL A 123 -0.81 2.25 1.69
C VAL A 123 0.37 2.26 0.72
N HIS A 124 0.83 3.44 0.31
CA HIS A 124 1.89 3.57 -0.71
C HIS A 124 3.30 3.39 -0.17
N HIS A 125 3.58 3.82 1.05
CA HIS A 125 4.94 3.93 1.59
C HIS A 125 5.15 3.13 2.88
N GLY A 126 4.13 2.43 3.36
CA GLY A 126 4.19 1.59 4.57
C GLY A 126 4.05 2.40 5.85
N THR A 127 4.84 3.47 5.98
CA THR A 127 4.84 4.40 7.12
C THR A 127 4.87 5.85 6.62
N VAL A 128 4.37 6.75 7.45
CA VAL A 128 4.46 8.20 7.22
C VAL A 128 5.92 8.64 7.21
N ARG A 129 6.74 8.07 8.10
CA ARG A 129 8.19 8.31 8.13
C ARG A 129 8.85 7.97 6.80
N ASN A 130 8.56 6.81 6.22
CA ASN A 130 9.10 6.43 4.92
C ASN A 130 8.64 7.41 3.83
N ALA A 131 7.38 7.85 3.88
CA ALA A 131 6.87 8.83 2.93
C ALA A 131 7.63 10.17 3.02
N PHE A 132 7.87 10.69 4.23
CA PHE A 132 8.72 11.87 4.43
C PHE A 132 10.17 11.65 3.99
N GLN A 133 10.73 10.46 4.23
CA GLN A 133 12.07 10.10 3.77
C GLN A 133 12.18 10.14 2.24
N LYS A 134 11.13 9.78 1.49
CA LYS A 134 11.11 9.84 0.00
C LYS A 134 11.26 11.26 -0.54
N ILE A 135 10.84 12.28 0.22
CA ILE A 135 11.00 13.69 -0.14
C ILE A 135 12.18 14.35 0.59
N GLY A 136 13.04 13.56 1.25
CA GLY A 136 14.26 14.06 1.90
C GLY A 136 13.99 14.87 3.18
N ILE A 137 12.82 14.73 3.79
CA ILE A 137 12.46 15.45 5.01
C ILE A 137 12.53 14.49 6.21
N PRO A 138 13.27 14.82 7.29
CA PRO A 138 13.24 14.04 8.51
C PRO A 138 11.89 14.24 9.23
N TYR A 139 11.27 13.15 9.66
CA TYR A 139 10.02 13.18 10.42
C TYR A 139 10.25 12.63 11.83
N ALA A 140 10.03 13.47 12.83
CA ALA A 140 10.44 13.21 14.21
C ALA A 140 9.58 12.17 14.94
N PHE A 141 8.34 11.95 14.49
CA PHE A 141 7.41 11.03 15.16
C PHE A 141 7.62 9.61 14.65
N ASP A 142 7.63 8.65 15.57
CA ASP A 142 7.82 7.23 15.29
C ASP A 142 6.50 6.46 15.27
N GLU A 143 6.38 5.53 14.34
CA GLU A 143 5.30 4.56 14.28
C GLU A 143 5.85 3.22 14.77
N THR A 144 5.79 2.99 16.08
CA THR A 144 6.31 1.75 16.68
C THR A 144 5.25 0.67 16.70
N PHE A 145 5.56 -0.49 16.13
CA PHE A 145 4.73 -1.69 16.20
C PHE A 145 5.55 -2.88 16.67
N ASP A 146 4.94 -3.78 17.44
CA ASP A 146 5.49 -5.12 17.64
C ASP A 146 5.30 -5.92 16.34
N TRP A 147 6.24 -5.74 15.41
CA TRP A 147 6.11 -6.25 14.05
C TRP A 147 6.47 -7.74 13.95
N LYS A 148 7.33 -8.28 14.81
CA LYS A 148 7.98 -9.58 14.60
C LYS A 148 6.97 -10.72 14.46
N GLU A 149 6.04 -10.84 15.39
CA GLU A 149 5.03 -11.91 15.32
C GLU A 149 4.00 -11.63 14.22
N LYS A 150 3.69 -10.35 13.98
CA LYS A 150 2.72 -9.93 12.96
C LYS A 150 3.20 -10.16 11.53
N VAL A 151 4.49 -10.06 11.26
CA VAL A 151 5.05 -10.30 9.91
C VAL A 151 5.33 -11.77 9.63
N LYS A 152 5.35 -12.63 10.65
CA LYS A 152 5.72 -14.05 10.52
C LYS A 152 4.93 -14.78 9.42
N PRO A 153 3.61 -14.59 9.25
CA PRO A 153 2.86 -15.23 8.17
C PRO A 153 3.32 -14.81 6.77
N PHE A 154 3.88 -13.61 6.62
CA PHE A 154 4.26 -13.02 5.33
C PHE A 154 5.69 -13.35 4.90
N LEU A 155 6.51 -13.93 5.79
CA LEU A 155 7.88 -14.33 5.47
C LEU A 155 7.86 -15.44 4.40
N GLY A 156 8.62 -15.22 3.31
CA GLY A 156 8.64 -16.14 2.17
C GLY A 156 7.49 -15.93 1.18
N GLN A 157 6.44 -15.21 1.56
CA GLN A 157 5.34 -14.82 0.66
C GLN A 157 5.53 -13.41 0.08
N LEU A 158 6.17 -12.52 0.85
CA LEU A 158 6.57 -11.18 0.41
C LEU A 158 8.10 -11.03 0.37
N PRO A 159 8.65 -10.15 -0.48
CA PRO A 159 10.06 -9.80 -0.45
C PRO A 159 10.40 -9.11 0.88
N ASP A 160 11.57 -9.43 1.45
CA ASP A 160 12.06 -8.84 2.69
C ASP A 160 12.02 -7.29 2.64
N THR A 161 12.23 -6.70 1.46
CA THR A 161 12.17 -5.24 1.23
C THR A 161 10.78 -4.64 1.39
N ILE A 162 9.74 -5.33 0.92
CA ILE A 162 8.34 -4.88 1.06
C ILE A 162 7.92 -5.00 2.52
N ILE A 163 8.24 -6.12 3.18
CA ILE A 163 7.94 -6.31 4.60
C ILE A 163 8.61 -5.22 5.44
N ALA A 164 9.89 -4.94 5.15
CA ALA A 164 10.66 -3.91 5.83
C ALA A 164 10.08 -2.51 5.64
N GLU A 165 9.66 -2.17 4.42
CA GLU A 165 9.02 -0.89 4.14
C GLU A 165 7.71 -0.74 4.92
N VAL A 166 6.83 -1.74 4.90
CA VAL A 166 5.54 -1.68 5.63
C VAL A 166 5.73 -1.67 7.15
N ALA A 167 6.70 -2.43 7.67
CA ALA A 167 6.99 -2.50 9.09
C ALA A 167 7.87 -1.34 9.62
N GLY A 168 8.38 -0.45 8.75
CA GLY A 168 9.24 0.66 9.15
C GLY A 168 10.61 0.22 9.70
N VAL A 169 11.17 -0.88 9.19
CA VAL A 169 12.47 -1.43 9.64
C VAL A 169 13.42 -1.63 8.46
N CYS A 170 14.69 -1.92 8.75
CA CYS A 170 15.66 -2.25 7.70
C CYS A 170 15.41 -3.65 7.10
N ALA A 171 15.56 -3.78 5.77
CA ALA A 171 15.42 -5.06 5.07
C ALA A 171 16.41 -6.14 5.56
N ALA A 172 17.62 -5.72 6.00
CA ALA A 172 18.58 -6.63 6.62
C ALA A 172 18.05 -7.25 7.92
N THR A 173 17.27 -6.50 8.71
CA THR A 173 16.64 -6.97 9.95
C THR A 173 15.59 -8.04 9.64
N VAL A 174 14.72 -7.79 8.66
CA VAL A 174 13.72 -8.77 8.19
C VAL A 174 14.41 -10.03 7.64
N ARG A 175 15.44 -9.86 6.81
CA ARG A 175 16.22 -10.98 6.27
C ARG A 175 16.85 -11.84 7.38
N LYS A 176 17.45 -11.21 8.40
CA LYS A 176 18.01 -11.93 9.56
C LYS A 176 16.92 -12.69 10.31
N PHE A 177 15.77 -12.05 10.53
CA PHE A 177 14.62 -12.64 11.20
C PHE A 177 14.04 -13.86 10.45
N ARG A 178 13.94 -13.76 9.12
CA ARG A 178 13.52 -14.84 8.21
C ARG A 178 14.50 -16.01 8.23
N LYS A 179 15.80 -15.74 8.05
CA LYS A 179 16.85 -16.78 8.04
C LYS A 179 16.94 -17.52 9.37
N GLY A 180 16.78 -16.83 10.49
CA GLY A 180 16.74 -17.45 11.82
C GLY A 180 15.58 -18.43 12.02
N ARG A 181 14.59 -18.42 11.13
CA ARG A 181 13.44 -19.35 11.10
C ARG A 181 13.51 -20.35 9.94
N GLN A 182 14.61 -20.39 9.20
CA GLN A 182 14.81 -21.29 8.05
C GLN A 182 13.76 -21.14 6.95
N ILE A 183 13.14 -19.96 6.81
CA ILE A 183 12.15 -19.69 5.76
C ILE A 183 12.87 -19.24 4.48
N ALA A 184 12.54 -19.85 3.34
CA ALA A 184 13.09 -19.49 2.04
C ALA A 184 12.74 -18.05 1.63
N ALA A 185 13.53 -17.45 0.74
CA ALA A 185 13.22 -16.12 0.22
C ALA A 185 12.09 -16.22 -0.81
N CYS A 186 11.20 -15.24 -0.82
CA CYS A 186 10.16 -15.12 -1.85
C CYS A 186 10.81 -14.87 -3.22
N THR A 187 10.45 -15.69 -4.21
CA THR A 187 10.86 -15.52 -5.60
C THR A 187 9.70 -15.02 -6.46
N ARG A 188 10.02 -14.56 -7.67
CA ARG A 188 9.01 -14.16 -8.66
C ARG A 188 8.14 -15.35 -9.10
N ALA A 189 8.70 -16.56 -9.10
CA ALA A 189 7.95 -17.78 -9.44
C ALA A 189 6.89 -18.06 -8.37
N ASP A 190 7.28 -18.01 -7.09
CA ASP A 190 6.35 -18.21 -5.96
C ASP A 190 5.21 -17.19 -6.00
N MET A 191 5.50 -15.92 -6.30
CA MET A 191 4.46 -14.89 -6.45
C MET A 191 3.50 -15.17 -7.60
N LEU A 192 4.00 -15.69 -8.72
CA LEU A 192 3.15 -15.97 -9.88
C LEU A 192 2.26 -17.18 -9.61
N GLU A 193 2.81 -18.23 -8.99
CA GLU A 193 2.06 -19.41 -8.59
C GLU A 193 0.90 -19.03 -7.67
N ASN A 194 1.18 -18.27 -6.61
CA ASN A 194 0.15 -17.82 -5.65
C ASN A 194 -0.82 -16.78 -6.21
N ALA A 195 -0.49 -16.12 -7.33
CA ALA A 195 -1.37 -15.12 -7.96
C ALA A 195 -2.40 -15.72 -8.93
N VAL A 196 -2.22 -16.98 -9.34
CA VAL A 196 -3.03 -17.63 -10.39
C VAL A 196 -3.97 -18.70 -9.81
N VAL A 197 -3.80 -19.06 -8.54
CA VAL A 197 -4.75 -19.87 -7.75
C VAL A 197 -5.98 -19.06 -7.39
#